data_AF-A0A2E9AUF3-F1
#
_entry.id   AF-A0A2E9AUF3-F1
#
_cell.length_a   1.000
_cell.length_b   1.000
_cell.length_c   1.000
_cell.angle_alpha   90.00
_cell.angle_beta   90.00
_cell.angle_gamma   90.00
#
_symmetry.space_group_name_H-M   'P 1'
#
loop_
_entity.id
_entity.type
_entity.pdbx_description
1 polymer ?
#
loop_
_entity_poly.entity_id
_entity_poly.type
_entity_poly.pdbx_seq_one_letter_code
_entity_poly.pdbx_strand_id
1 'polypeptide(L)'
;MSATELLQLTTLLKVILWIEVIVYMGIGIFEILDSFSTEKPWNMRNGRVNSYLAMREVVSYKMHAAVCFLLGFVALNGLIEGAITRFELELIFLSLALIMMLLWMVYLPGRLGFVITFLTKPETSLQILMFIFFADLIRPWVLYLCIFLNLWGFLVYFLHTRKSIYPYEYETIRQDSLDAGLEESKVAALDKMAGYSK
;
A
#
# COMPACT_ATOMS: atom_id res chain seq x y z
N MET A 1 23.68 18.90 6.93
CA MET A 1 23.64 17.42 6.99
C MET A 1 23.69 16.88 5.55
N SER A 2 24.55 15.90 5.25
CA SER A 2 24.85 15.41 3.88
C SER A 2 24.02 14.16 3.51
N ALA A 3 23.73 13.92 2.23
CA ALA A 3 22.92 12.77 1.80
C ALA A 3 23.61 11.40 2.04
N THR A 4 24.94 11.39 2.06
CA THR A 4 25.78 10.19 2.23
C THR A 4 26.12 9.87 3.68
N GLU A 5 25.44 10.52 4.62
CA GLU A 5 25.67 10.27 6.04
C GLU A 5 25.15 8.89 6.41
N LEU A 6 26.04 8.05 6.93
CA LEU A 6 25.73 6.71 7.40
C LEU A 6 25.12 6.78 8.79
N LEU A 7 23.92 6.23 8.93
CA LEU A 7 23.20 6.09 10.17
C LEU A 7 23.42 4.67 10.69
N GLN A 8 23.97 4.56 11.91
CA GLN A 8 24.09 3.27 12.57
C GLN A 8 22.71 2.71 12.90
N LEU A 9 22.55 1.41 12.67
CA LEU A 9 21.27 0.76 12.92
C LEU A 9 21.04 0.57 14.43
N THR A 10 20.08 1.32 14.96
CA THR A 10 19.54 1.07 16.30
C THR A 10 18.74 -0.25 16.30
N THR A 11 18.55 -0.87 17.47
CA THR A 11 17.78 -2.12 17.59
C THR A 11 16.38 -1.97 17.01
N LEU A 12 15.71 -0.83 17.25
CA LEU A 12 14.38 -0.57 16.72
C LEU A 12 14.39 -0.46 15.19
N LEU A 13 15.36 0.26 14.62
CA LEU A 13 15.48 0.39 13.17
C LEU A 13 15.76 -0.96 12.52
N LYS A 14 16.63 -1.81 13.12
CA LYS A 14 16.86 -3.18 12.62
C LYS A 14 15.59 -4.00 12.56
N VAL A 15 14.73 -3.92 13.58
CA VAL A 15 13.46 -4.65 13.61
C VAL A 15 12.55 -4.17 12.49
N ILE A 16 12.43 -2.86 12.29
CA ILE A 16 11.61 -2.29 11.21
C ILE A 16 12.12 -2.75 9.85
N LEU A 17 13.44 -2.63 9.59
CA LEU A 17 14.02 -3.07 8.32
C LEU A 17 13.78 -4.57 8.08
N TRP A 18 13.86 -5.42 9.11
CA TRP A 18 13.52 -6.84 8.97
C TRP A 18 12.05 -7.08 8.62
N ILE A 19 11.13 -6.31 9.21
CA ILE A 19 9.72 -6.37 8.84
C ILE A 19 9.56 -5.96 7.38
N GLU A 20 10.25 -4.91 6.93
CA GLU A 20 10.18 -4.47 5.52
C GLU A 20 10.71 -5.54 4.56
N VAL A 21 11.82 -6.20 4.90
CA VAL A 21 12.34 -7.33 4.10
C VAL A 21 11.33 -8.47 4.05
N ILE A 22 10.82 -8.94 5.18
CA ILE A 22 9.95 -10.11 5.22
C ILE A 22 8.61 -9.82 4.54
N VAL A 23 8.01 -8.67 4.86
CA VAL A 23 6.67 -8.31 4.42
C VAL A 23 6.71 -7.70 3.02
N TYR A 24 7.42 -6.60 2.78
CA TYR A 24 7.37 -5.92 1.49
C TYR A 24 8.16 -6.63 0.40
N MET A 25 9.35 -7.17 0.69
CA MET A 25 10.06 -7.97 -0.31
C MET A 25 9.28 -9.25 -0.63
N GLY A 26 8.72 -9.90 0.40
CA GLY A 26 7.87 -11.09 0.23
C GLY A 26 6.63 -10.82 -0.62
N ILE A 27 5.87 -9.76 -0.30
CA ILE A 27 4.72 -9.32 -1.09
C ILE A 27 5.16 -8.95 -2.51
N GLY A 28 6.24 -8.17 -2.66
CA GLY A 28 6.75 -7.75 -3.97
C GLY A 28 7.11 -8.94 -4.87
N ILE A 29 7.82 -9.93 -4.34
CA ILE A 29 8.16 -11.16 -5.07
C ILE A 29 6.90 -11.94 -5.44
N PHE A 30 6.02 -12.18 -4.47
CA PHE A 30 4.79 -12.93 -4.68
C PHE A 30 3.91 -12.26 -5.74
N GLU A 31 3.64 -10.97 -5.57
CA GLU A 31 2.78 -10.21 -6.47
C GLU A 31 3.40 -10.05 -7.85
N ILE A 32 4.73 -9.95 -8.01
CA ILE A 32 5.37 -9.94 -9.34
C ILE A 32 5.15 -11.30 -10.03
N LEU A 33 5.36 -12.41 -9.32
CA LEU A 33 5.31 -13.76 -9.88
C LEU A 33 3.89 -14.32 -10.07
N ASP A 34 2.86 -13.81 -9.37
CA ASP A 34 1.46 -14.26 -9.55
C ASP A 34 0.92 -14.05 -10.98
N SER A 35 1.62 -13.26 -11.82
CA SER A 35 1.25 -13.06 -13.23
C SER A 35 1.29 -14.32 -14.09
N PHE A 36 1.94 -15.38 -13.63
CA PHE A 36 1.98 -16.65 -14.37
C PHE A 36 0.80 -17.59 -14.03
N SER A 37 -0.16 -17.13 -13.22
CA SER A 37 -1.36 -17.86 -12.83
C SER A 37 -2.53 -17.67 -13.82
N THR A 38 -3.62 -18.40 -13.60
CA THR A 38 -4.86 -18.26 -14.38
C THR A 38 -5.39 -16.83 -14.35
N GLU A 39 -5.86 -16.34 -15.50
CA GLU A 39 -6.44 -15.01 -15.64
C GLU A 39 -7.60 -14.78 -14.67
N LYS A 40 -7.67 -13.57 -14.11
CA LYS A 40 -8.64 -13.24 -13.07
C LYS A 40 -10.05 -13.06 -13.65
N PRO A 41 -11.12 -13.44 -12.93
CA PRO A 41 -12.50 -13.40 -13.44
C PRO A 41 -12.96 -12.02 -13.94
N TRP A 42 -12.54 -10.94 -13.30
CA TRP A 42 -12.94 -9.56 -13.64
C TRP A 42 -12.32 -9.03 -14.94
N ASN A 43 -11.29 -9.70 -15.48
CA ASN A 43 -10.74 -9.39 -16.81
C ASN A 43 -11.52 -10.06 -17.94
N MET A 44 -12.45 -10.96 -17.62
CA MET A 44 -13.23 -11.69 -18.61
C MET A 44 -14.41 -10.84 -19.10
N ARG A 45 -14.56 -10.75 -20.42
CA ARG A 45 -15.72 -10.12 -21.07
C ARG A 45 -16.20 -11.02 -22.19
N ASN A 46 -17.47 -11.40 -22.17
CA ASN A 46 -18.10 -12.27 -23.18
C ASN A 46 -17.31 -13.59 -23.40
N GLY A 47 -16.84 -14.23 -22.33
CA GLY A 47 -16.12 -15.50 -22.41
C GLY A 47 -14.68 -15.42 -22.94
N ARG A 48 -14.14 -14.23 -23.19
CA ARG A 48 -12.74 -14.01 -23.57
C ARG A 48 -12.04 -13.06 -22.60
N VAL A 49 -10.72 -13.20 -22.48
CA VAL A 49 -9.88 -12.24 -21.75
C VAL A 49 -9.92 -10.91 -22.49
N ASN A 50 -10.28 -9.84 -21.78
CA ASN A 50 -10.17 -8.49 -22.31
C ASN A 50 -8.73 -8.01 -22.11
N SER A 51 -7.97 -7.92 -23.21
CA SER A 51 -6.56 -7.54 -23.18
C SER A 51 -6.29 -6.16 -22.58
N TYR A 52 -7.22 -5.21 -22.75
CA TYR A 52 -7.07 -3.87 -22.16
C TYR A 52 -7.24 -3.90 -20.64
N LEU A 53 -8.24 -4.64 -20.13
CA LEU A 53 -8.44 -4.80 -18.68
C LEU A 53 -7.29 -5.57 -18.04
N ALA A 54 -6.84 -6.66 -18.67
CA ALA A 54 -5.68 -7.42 -18.22
C ALA A 54 -4.41 -6.56 -18.20
N MET A 55 -4.15 -5.79 -19.27
CA MET A 55 -3.01 -4.85 -19.31
C MET A 55 -3.11 -3.80 -18.20
N ARG A 56 -4.28 -3.19 -18.01
CA ARG A 56 -4.50 -2.17 -16.97
C ARG A 56 -4.29 -2.73 -15.57
N GLU A 57 -4.77 -3.94 -15.31
CA GLU A 57 -4.52 -4.63 -14.04
C GLU A 57 -3.04 -4.92 -13.84
N VAL A 58 -2.36 -5.51 -14.83
CA VAL A 58 -0.92 -5.80 -14.72
C VAL A 58 -0.13 -4.52 -14.46
N VAL A 59 -0.39 -3.44 -15.20
CA VAL A 59 0.31 -2.17 -14.97
C VAL A 59 -0.04 -1.61 -13.59
N SER A 60 -1.31 -1.59 -13.18
CA SER A 60 -1.69 -0.98 -11.89
C SER A 60 -1.25 -1.81 -10.68
N TYR A 61 -1.46 -3.12 -10.70
CA TYR A 61 -1.20 -4.04 -9.59
C TYR A 61 0.31 -4.25 -9.41
N LYS A 62 1.08 -4.32 -10.50
CA LYS A 62 2.53 -4.58 -10.42
C LYS A 62 3.34 -3.35 -10.03
N MET A 63 2.81 -2.14 -10.22
CA MET A 63 3.48 -0.93 -9.73
C MET A 63 3.59 -0.94 -8.20
N HIS A 64 2.57 -1.42 -7.50
CA HIS A 64 2.64 -1.64 -6.05
C HIS A 64 3.72 -2.69 -5.70
N ALA A 65 3.67 -3.85 -6.35
CA ALA A 65 4.63 -4.92 -6.13
C ALA A 65 6.09 -4.48 -6.35
N ALA A 66 6.34 -3.67 -7.39
CA ALA A 66 7.65 -3.10 -7.67
C ALA A 66 8.13 -2.15 -6.58
N VAL A 67 7.27 -1.26 -6.07
CA VAL A 67 7.61 -0.37 -4.95
C VAL A 67 7.88 -1.17 -3.67
N CYS A 68 7.06 -2.17 -3.36
CA CYS A 68 7.27 -3.06 -2.21
C CYS A 68 8.59 -3.85 -2.31
N PHE A 69 8.91 -4.36 -3.50
CA PHE A 69 10.18 -5.04 -3.72
C PHE A 69 11.37 -4.09 -3.50
N LEU A 70 11.30 -2.88 -4.05
CA LEU A 70 12.36 -1.87 -3.88
C LEU A 70 12.56 -1.48 -2.42
N LEU A 71 11.47 -1.26 -1.68
CA LEU A 71 11.50 -1.00 -0.23
C LEU A 71 12.22 -2.13 0.52
N GLY A 72 11.78 -3.38 0.29
CA GLY A 72 12.39 -4.54 0.92
C GLY A 72 13.87 -4.72 0.55
N PHE A 73 14.25 -4.41 -0.69
CA PHE A 73 15.64 -4.50 -1.15
C PHE A 73 16.54 -3.45 -0.49
N VAL A 74 16.07 -2.20 -0.36
CA VAL A 74 16.78 -1.12 0.34
C VAL A 74 16.97 -1.47 1.81
N ALA A 75 15.92 -2.00 2.46
CA ALA A 75 16.00 -2.45 3.84
C ALA A 75 16.97 -3.62 4.03
N LEU A 76 17.00 -4.57 3.10
CA LEU A 76 17.95 -5.69 3.10
C LEU A 76 19.39 -5.18 2.96
N ASN A 77 19.64 -4.21 2.09
CA ASN A 77 20.98 -3.64 1.93
C ASN A 77 21.48 -3.02 3.23
N GLY A 78 20.66 -2.17 3.85
CA GLY A 78 21.00 -1.56 5.14
C GLY A 78 21.29 -2.61 6.23
N LEU A 79 20.51 -3.69 6.29
CA LEU A 79 20.73 -4.79 7.23
C LEU A 79 22.05 -5.54 7.00
N ILE A 80 22.44 -5.77 5.74
CA ILE A 80 23.69 -6.46 5.37
C ILE A 80 24.91 -5.57 5.67
N GLU A 81 24.83 -4.29 5.30
CA GLU A 81 25.92 -3.33 5.53
C GLU A 81 26.04 -2.93 7.01
N GLY A 82 25.00 -3.13 7.80
CA GLY A 82 24.96 -2.79 9.23
C GLY A 82 24.80 -1.28 9.51
N ALA A 83 24.66 -0.48 8.45
CA ALA A 83 24.36 0.95 8.46
C ALA A 83 23.43 1.24 7.28
N ILE A 84 22.65 2.32 7.38
CA ILE A 84 21.81 2.81 6.29
C ILE A 84 22.21 4.25 5.97
N THR A 85 22.30 4.60 4.69
CA THR A 85 22.47 6.01 4.33
C THR A 85 21.21 6.79 4.63
N ARG A 86 21.34 8.09 4.93
CA ARG A 86 20.16 8.96 5.06
C ARG A 86 19.26 8.91 3.83
N PHE A 87 19.85 8.84 2.63
CA PHE A 87 19.08 8.75 1.39
C PHE A 87 18.20 7.49 1.34
N GLU A 88 18.73 6.32 1.70
CA GLU A 88 17.96 5.08 1.75
C GLU A 88 16.82 5.17 2.78
N LEU A 89 17.08 5.76 3.95
CA LEU A 89 16.03 6.00 4.95
C LEU A 89 14.94 6.95 4.42
N GLU A 90 15.33 8.04 3.77
CA GLU A 90 14.40 8.99 3.14
C GLU A 90 13.58 8.33 2.02
N LEU A 91 14.18 7.42 1.26
CA LEU A 91 13.49 6.64 0.23
C LEU A 91 12.42 5.73 0.84
N ILE A 92 12.69 5.12 1.99
CA ILE A 92 11.69 4.34 2.75
C ILE A 92 10.53 5.24 3.16
N PHE A 93 10.81 6.39 3.78
CA PHE A 93 9.78 7.36 4.19
C PHE A 93 8.91 7.83 3.02
N LEU A 94 9.54 8.20 1.90
CA LEU A 94 8.83 8.69 0.72
C LEU A 94 7.99 7.60 0.06
N SER A 95 8.51 6.38 -0.03
CA SER A 95 7.79 5.25 -0.61
C SER A 95 6.57 4.88 0.23
N LEU A 96 6.72 4.82 1.56
CA LEU A 96 5.60 4.63 2.48
C LEU A 96 4.58 5.78 2.37
N ALA A 97 5.03 7.04 2.26
CA ALA A 97 4.14 8.19 2.07
C ALA A 97 3.37 8.15 0.74
N LEU A 98 3.99 7.68 -0.34
CA LEU A 98 3.33 7.50 -1.63
C LEU A 98 2.26 6.41 -1.56
N ILE A 99 2.58 5.24 -1.00
CA ILE A 99 1.60 4.15 -0.86
C ILE A 99 0.43 4.61 0.02
N MET A 100 0.73 5.27 1.14
CA MET A 100 -0.28 5.74 2.07
C MET A 100 -1.14 6.85 1.49
N MET A 101 -0.57 7.79 0.72
CA MET A 101 -1.36 8.75 -0.06
C MET A 101 -2.40 8.04 -0.93
N LEU A 102 -2.00 7.01 -1.68
CA LEU A 102 -2.91 6.26 -2.54
C LEU A 102 -4.01 5.55 -1.73
N LEU A 103 -3.65 4.92 -0.60
CA LEU A 103 -4.62 4.30 0.31
C LEU A 103 -5.62 5.31 0.88
N TRP A 104 -5.17 6.52 1.22
CA TRP A 104 -6.08 7.59 1.64
C TRP A 104 -7.03 7.98 0.52
N MET A 105 -6.54 8.12 -0.72
CA MET A 105 -7.39 8.49 -1.85
C MET A 105 -8.56 7.51 -2.04
N VAL A 106 -8.33 6.21 -1.90
CA VAL A 106 -9.34 5.17 -2.11
C VAL A 106 -9.90 4.59 -0.81
N TYR A 107 -9.81 5.33 0.30
CA TYR A 107 -10.35 4.91 1.59
C TYR A 107 -11.83 4.51 1.43
N LEU A 108 -12.23 3.36 1.98
CA LEU A 108 -13.56 2.76 1.81
C LEU A 108 -14.54 3.20 2.92
N PRO A 109 -15.86 3.15 2.72
CA PRO A 109 -16.85 3.56 3.70
C PRO A 109 -16.88 2.66 4.94
N GLY A 110 -17.26 3.28 6.06
CA GLY A 110 -17.61 2.60 7.29
C GLY A 110 -16.47 1.79 7.91
N ARG A 111 -16.85 0.69 8.57
CA ARG A 111 -15.94 -0.20 9.28
C ARG A 111 -14.95 -0.90 8.34
N LEU A 112 -15.34 -1.15 7.09
CA LEU A 112 -14.49 -1.81 6.10
C LEU A 112 -13.22 -1.00 5.82
N GLY A 113 -13.36 0.31 5.56
CA GLY A 113 -12.20 1.18 5.33
C GLY A 113 -11.24 1.19 6.51
N PHE A 114 -11.78 1.25 7.73
CA PHE A 114 -10.95 1.21 8.94
C PHE A 114 -10.16 -0.11 9.06
N VAL A 115 -10.84 -1.24 8.91
CA VAL A 115 -10.21 -2.57 9.02
C VAL A 115 -9.13 -2.75 7.95
N ILE A 116 -9.43 -2.42 6.69
CA ILE A 116 -8.49 -2.59 5.59
C ILE A 116 -7.27 -1.69 5.78
N THR A 117 -7.47 -0.40 6.04
CA THR A 117 -6.37 0.56 6.13
C THR A 117 -5.51 0.38 7.38
N PHE A 118 -6.09 0.08 8.55
CA PHE A 118 -5.32 0.03 9.79
C PHE A 118 -4.91 -1.38 10.22
N LEU A 119 -5.67 -2.41 9.87
CA LEU A 119 -5.42 -3.78 10.35
C LEU A 119 -4.86 -4.71 9.28
N THR A 120 -5.25 -4.54 8.02
CA THR A 120 -4.77 -5.40 6.93
C THR A 120 -3.50 -4.87 6.28
N LYS A 121 -3.33 -3.54 6.27
CA LYS A 121 -2.24 -2.85 5.57
C LYS A 121 -1.11 -2.47 6.54
N PRO A 122 0.05 -3.16 6.53
CA PRO A 122 1.18 -2.87 7.42
C PRO A 122 1.78 -1.47 7.21
N GLU A 123 1.55 -0.86 6.04
CA GLU A 123 2.02 0.46 5.62
C GLU A 123 1.62 1.54 6.63
N THR A 124 0.38 1.52 7.10
CA THR A 124 -0.14 2.52 8.04
C THR A 124 0.60 2.45 9.36
N SER A 125 0.76 1.25 9.92
CA SER A 125 1.44 1.05 11.20
C SER A 125 2.93 1.37 11.11
N LEU A 126 3.60 0.91 10.04
CA LEU A 126 5.02 1.17 9.82
C LEU A 126 5.29 2.65 9.59
N GLN A 127 4.46 3.33 8.79
CA GLN A 127 4.61 4.77 8.59
C GLN A 127 4.46 5.53 9.92
N ILE A 128 3.46 5.22 10.74
CA ILE A 128 3.27 5.87 12.05
C ILE A 128 4.51 5.67 12.94
N LEU A 129 5.03 4.44 13.04
CA LEU A 129 6.23 4.15 13.81
C LEU A 129 7.44 4.92 13.28
N MET A 130 7.62 4.95 11.95
CA MET A 130 8.71 5.66 11.31
C MET A 130 8.66 7.16 11.62
N PHE A 131 7.48 7.78 11.52
CA PHE A 131 7.31 9.19 11.86
C PHE A 131 7.56 9.51 13.33
N ILE A 132 7.13 8.65 14.25
CA ILE A 132 7.30 8.91 15.69
C ILE A 132 8.77 8.80 16.11
N PHE A 133 9.48 7.80 15.59
CA PHE A 133 10.81 7.44 16.11
C PHE A 133 11.99 7.89 15.25
N PHE A 134 11.77 8.22 13.98
CA PHE A 134 12.86 8.46 13.02
C PHE A 134 12.67 9.70 12.13
N ALA A 135 11.63 10.52 12.36
CA ALA A 135 11.38 11.72 11.55
C ALA A 135 12.47 12.81 11.69
N ASP A 136 13.22 12.80 12.79
CA ASP A 136 14.34 13.71 13.05
C ASP A 136 15.61 13.33 12.25
N LEU A 137 15.72 12.09 11.77
CA LEU A 137 16.86 11.61 11.00
C LEU A 137 16.82 12.02 9.51
N ILE A 138 15.63 12.34 9.00
CA ILE A 138 15.40 12.73 7.61
C ILE A 138 15.45 14.25 7.43
N ARG A 139 15.73 14.72 6.21
CA ARG A 139 15.73 16.16 5.93
C ARG A 139 14.33 16.77 6.11
N PRO A 140 14.22 17.98 6.68
CA PRO A 140 12.92 18.66 6.84
C PRO A 140 12.12 18.78 5.54
N TRP A 141 12.80 19.01 4.41
CA TRP A 141 12.13 19.08 3.10
C TRP A 141 11.48 17.77 2.67
N VAL A 142 12.13 16.64 2.98
CA VAL A 142 11.57 15.30 2.71
C VAL A 142 10.41 15.03 3.65
N LEU A 143 10.54 15.40 4.93
CA LEU A 143 9.46 15.29 5.90
C LEU A 143 8.21 16.09 5.47
N TYR A 144 8.39 17.35 5.04
CA TYR A 144 7.29 18.18 4.53
C TYR A 144 6.64 17.56 3.28
N LEU A 145 7.44 16.98 2.39
CA LEU A 145 6.90 16.28 1.22
C LEU A 145 6.06 15.06 1.64
N CYS A 146 6.54 14.24 2.58
CA CYS A 146 5.78 13.09 3.09
C CYS A 146 4.45 13.52 3.73
N ILE A 147 4.45 14.60 4.51
CA ILE A 147 3.22 15.17 5.10
C ILE A 147 2.28 15.66 4.00
N PHE A 148 2.81 16.41 3.02
CA PHE A 148 2.04 16.90 1.88
C PHE A 148 1.36 15.77 1.11
N LEU A 149 2.07 14.69 0.80
CA LEU A 149 1.51 13.54 0.08
C LEU A 149 0.35 12.90 0.86
N ASN A 150 0.49 12.70 2.17
CA ASN A 150 -0.59 12.17 3.00
C ASN A 150 -1.82 13.10 3.01
N LEU A 151 -1.62 14.40 3.23
CA LEU A 151 -2.69 15.40 3.21
C LEU A 151 -3.38 15.49 1.85
N TRP A 152 -2.61 15.37 0.77
CA TRP A 152 -3.15 15.32 -0.59
C TRP A 152 -4.07 14.11 -0.79
N GLY A 153 -3.68 12.95 -0.28
CA GLY A 153 -4.52 11.74 -0.29
C GLY A 153 -5.87 11.97 0.38
N PHE A 154 -5.88 12.57 1.57
CA PHE A 154 -7.11 12.95 2.27
C PHE A 154 -7.95 13.96 1.49
N LEU A 155 -7.32 14.97 0.88
CA LEU A 155 -8.02 15.99 0.10
C LEU A 155 -8.74 15.35 -1.10
N VAL A 156 -8.05 14.50 -1.86
CA VAL A 156 -8.62 13.79 -3.01
C VAL A 156 -9.76 12.87 -2.57
N TYR A 157 -9.63 12.19 -1.44
CA TYR A 157 -10.69 11.36 -0.87
C TYR A 157 -12.00 12.13 -0.66
N PHE A 158 -11.94 13.29 0.03
CA PHE A 158 -13.13 14.09 0.32
C PHE A 158 -13.71 14.77 -0.93
N LEU A 159 -12.86 15.20 -1.86
CA LEU A 159 -13.30 15.95 -3.03
C LEU A 159 -13.78 15.06 -4.17
N HIS A 160 -13.22 13.85 -4.32
CA HIS A 160 -13.43 13.00 -5.48
C HIS A 160 -14.01 11.63 -5.10
N THR A 161 -13.31 10.82 -4.31
CA THR A 161 -13.69 9.42 -4.07
C THR A 161 -15.05 9.27 -3.41
N ARG A 162 -15.29 10.03 -2.34
CA ARG A 162 -16.57 10.01 -1.63
C ARG A 162 -17.76 10.45 -2.50
N LYS A 163 -17.50 11.24 -3.54
CA LYS A 163 -18.53 11.70 -4.48
C LYS A 163 -18.71 10.75 -5.67
N SER A 164 -17.65 10.01 -6.02
CA SER A 164 -17.64 9.10 -7.17
C SER A 164 -18.32 7.77 -6.86
N ILE A 165 -18.18 7.28 -5.62
CA ILE A 165 -18.92 6.12 -5.13
C ILE A 165 -20.22 6.66 -4.49
N TYR A 166 -21.35 6.48 -5.17
CA TYR A 166 -22.64 7.00 -4.72
C TYR A 166 -23.76 5.95 -4.87
N PRO A 167 -24.53 5.64 -3.80
CA PRO A 167 -24.34 6.07 -2.41
C PRO A 167 -22.99 5.63 -1.83
N TYR A 168 -22.44 6.41 -0.90
CA TYR A 168 -21.16 6.08 -0.27
C TYR A 168 -21.34 5.08 0.89
N GLU A 169 -21.83 3.90 0.53
CA GLU A 169 -22.22 2.83 1.47
C GLU A 169 -21.56 1.50 1.11
N TYR A 170 -21.47 0.61 2.10
CA TYR A 170 -20.86 -0.71 1.89
C TYR A 170 -21.63 -1.55 0.86
N GLU A 171 -22.96 -1.42 0.82
CA GLU A 171 -23.82 -2.17 -0.10
C GLU A 171 -23.47 -1.91 -1.56
N THR A 172 -23.18 -0.65 -1.91
CA THR A 172 -22.73 -0.26 -3.25
C THR A 172 -21.42 -0.97 -3.61
N ILE A 173 -20.44 -0.98 -2.71
CA ILE A 173 -19.14 -1.66 -2.95
C ILE A 173 -19.31 -3.17 -3.06
N ARG A 174 -20.17 -3.75 -2.23
CA ARG A 174 -20.50 -5.17 -2.28
C ARG A 174 -21.10 -5.55 -3.63
N GLN A 175 -22.03 -4.74 -4.13
CA GLN A 175 -22.66 -4.95 -5.43
C GLN A 175 -21.68 -4.74 -6.59
N ASP A 176 -20.89 -3.66 -6.56
CA ASP A 176 -19.83 -3.41 -7.55
C ASP A 176 -18.82 -4.56 -7.60
N SER A 177 -18.50 -5.16 -6.45
CA SER A 177 -17.60 -6.32 -6.36
C SER A 177 -18.22 -7.57 -7.01
N LEU A 178 -19.51 -7.81 -6.79
CA LEU A 178 -20.23 -8.91 -7.42
C LEU A 178 -20.36 -8.71 -8.93
N ASP A 179 -20.67 -7.49 -9.38
CA ASP A 179 -20.78 -7.13 -10.79
C ASP A 179 -19.42 -7.21 -11.51
N ALA A 180 -18.33 -6.96 -10.80
CA ALA A 180 -16.99 -7.21 -11.29
C ALA A 180 -16.66 -8.71 -11.40
N GLY A 181 -17.47 -9.61 -10.85
CA GLY A 181 -17.24 -11.05 -10.88
C GLY A 181 -16.29 -11.54 -9.78
N LEU A 182 -16.21 -10.82 -8.65
CA LEU A 182 -15.46 -11.29 -7.49
C LEU A 182 -16.10 -12.56 -6.91
N GLU A 183 -15.28 -13.55 -6.58
CA GLU A 183 -15.74 -14.81 -5.97
C GLU A 183 -16.57 -14.57 -4.70
N GLU A 184 -17.65 -15.33 -4.54
CA GLU A 184 -18.55 -15.20 -3.37
C GLU A 184 -17.82 -15.38 -2.04
N SER A 185 -16.81 -16.23 -1.99
CA SER A 185 -15.96 -16.45 -0.80
C SER A 185 -15.22 -15.17 -0.37
N LYS A 186 -14.75 -14.38 -1.34
CA LYS A 186 -14.05 -13.11 -1.12
C LYS A 186 -15.04 -12.02 -0.73
N VAL A 187 -16.22 -12.00 -1.34
CA VAL A 187 -17.31 -11.09 -0.92
C VAL A 187 -17.74 -11.39 0.51
N ALA A 188 -17.87 -12.65 0.91
CA ALA A 188 -18.19 -13.03 2.29
C ALA A 188 -17.11 -12.59 3.29
N ALA A 189 -15.83 -12.61 2.90
CA ALA A 189 -14.75 -12.06 3.72
C ALA A 189 -14.89 -10.53 3.89
N LEU A 190 -15.24 -9.81 2.81
CA LEU A 190 -15.54 -8.38 2.87
C LEU A 190 -16.75 -8.10 3.78
N ASP A 191 -17.82 -8.91 3.68
CA ASP A 191 -19.04 -8.77 4.49
C ASP A 191 -18.67 -8.85 5.98
N LYS A 192 -17.85 -9.84 6.35
CA LYS A 192 -17.36 -10.03 7.72
C LYS A 192 -16.51 -8.85 8.21
N MET A 193 -15.62 -8.32 7.37
CA MET A 193 -14.77 -7.17 7.72
C MET A 193 -15.57 -5.88 7.85
N ALA A 194 -16.59 -5.69 7.02
CA ALA A 194 -17.54 -4.59 7.10
C ALA A 194 -18.48 -4.71 8.32
N GLY A 195 -18.63 -5.91 8.88
CA GLY A 195 -19.66 -6.20 9.89
C GLY A 195 -21.06 -6.20 9.29
N TYR A 196 -21.17 -6.48 7.98
CA TYR A 196 -22.43 -6.56 7.27
C TYR A 196 -23.14 -7.87 7.62
N SER A 197 -24.41 -7.78 8.01
CA SER A 197 -25.27 -8.93 8.24
C SER A 197 -26.41 -8.86 7.22
N LYS A 198 -26.59 -9.95 6.47
CA LYS A 198 -27.65 -10.08 5.46
C LYS A 198 -29.05 -9.93 6.06
#